data_AF-A0A9N7RQD7-F1
#
_entry.id   AF-A0A9N7RQD7-F1
#
_cell.length_a   1.000
_cell.length_b   1.000
_cell.length_c   1.000
_cell.angle_alpha   90.00
_cell.angle_beta   90.00
_cell.angle_gamma   90.00
#
_symmetry.space_group_name_H-M   'P 1'
#
loop_
_entity.id
_entity.type
_entity.pdbx_description
1 polymer ?
#
loop_
_entity_poly.entity_id
_entity_poly.type
_entity_poly.pdbx_seq_one_letter_code
_entity_poly.pdbx_strand_id
1 'polypeptide(L)'
;MSELNPRQSHKSYFEKSDLFFLCMMQPLSLEIQPQEAEIEAAQWMPYEEYVAQPFVQKHDLPKKIAAVCESKKNGIYSGFSPLPTSTGFSQKNAYLYVNSRDLGRNSL
;
A
#
# COMPACT_ATOMS: atom_id res chain seq x y z
N MET A 1 -7.97 -5.20 5.18
CA MET A 1 -6.62 -5.61 5.62
C MET A 1 -5.62 -4.92 4.71
N SER A 2 -4.79 -4.03 5.24
CA SER A 2 -3.83 -3.26 4.46
C SER A 2 -2.58 -4.07 4.20
N GLU A 3 -2.22 -4.26 2.94
CA GLU A 3 -0.99 -4.95 2.55
C GLU A 3 0.10 -3.97 2.16
N LEU A 4 1.28 -4.13 2.78
CA LEU A 4 2.40 -3.21 2.69
C LEU A 4 3.43 -3.68 1.66
N ASN A 5 3.83 -2.79 0.73
CA ASN A 5 4.97 -2.98 -0.16
C ASN A 5 5.96 -1.80 0.00
N PRO A 6 7.13 -2.00 0.63
CA PRO A 6 8.11 -0.94 0.80
C PRO A 6 8.92 -0.71 -0.49
N ARG A 7 9.17 0.56 -0.80
CA ARG A 7 10.08 1.02 -1.85
C ARG A 7 11.03 2.05 -1.26
N GLN A 8 12.33 1.80 -1.37
CA GLN A 8 13.36 2.77 -1.00
C GLN A 8 13.96 3.44 -2.23
N SER A 9 14.33 4.71 -2.11
CA SER A 9 15.18 5.40 -3.07
C SER A 9 16.26 6.19 -2.36
N HIS A 10 17.50 6.03 -2.79
CA HIS A 10 18.65 6.74 -2.24
C HIS A 10 18.81 8.12 -2.87
N LYS A 11 19.36 9.06 -2.10
CA LYS A 11 19.72 10.41 -2.56
C LYS A 11 18.55 11.14 -3.23
N SER A 12 17.38 11.10 -2.60
CA SER A 12 16.24 11.94 -2.99
C SER A 12 16.50 13.38 -2.51
N TYR A 13 15.64 13.96 -1.67
CA TYR A 13 15.84 15.31 -1.15
C TYR A 13 16.98 15.36 -0.12
N PHE A 14 17.83 16.37 -0.23
CA PHE A 14 18.92 16.66 0.71
C PHE A 14 19.83 15.45 1.00
N GLU A 15 20.11 14.64 -0.02
CA GLU A 15 20.94 13.44 0.06
C GLU A 15 20.41 12.36 1.03
N LYS A 16 19.14 12.43 1.41
CA LYS A 16 18.49 11.42 2.27
C LYS A 16 17.80 10.33 1.44
N SER A 17 17.50 9.22 2.10
CA SER A 17 16.71 8.14 1.53
C SER A 17 15.22 8.45 1.70
N ASP A 18 14.43 8.13 0.67
CA ASP A 18 12.96 8.12 0.75
C ASP A 18 12.46 6.69 0.96
N LEU A 19 11.48 6.54 1.86
CA LEU A 19 10.80 5.29 2.16
C LEU A 19 9.32 5.47 1.81
N PHE A 20 8.86 4.73 0.82
CA PHE A 20 7.49 4.75 0.34
C PHE A 20 6.83 3.40 0.62
N PHE A 21 5.58 3.42 1.04
CA PHE A 21 4.79 2.22 1.31
C PHE A 21 3.53 2.23 0.47
N LEU A 22 3.40 1.26 -0.44
CA LEU A 22 2.14 1.03 -1.15
C LEU A 22 1.21 0.19 -0.26
N CYS A 23 0.02 0.72 0.02
CA CYS A 23 -1.01 0.11 0.83
C CYS A 23 -2.31 -0.03 0.03
N MET A 24 -2.91 -1.21 0.02
CA MET A 24 -4.27 -1.41 -0.51
C MET A 24 -5.27 -1.42 0.63
N MET A 25 -6.30 -0.58 0.55
CA MET A 25 -7.30 -0.39 1.59
C MET A 25 -8.68 -0.83 1.10
N GLN A 26 -9.54 -1.20 2.05
CA GLN A 26 -10.95 -1.44 1.79
C GLN A 26 -11.73 -0.21 2.23
N PRO A 27 -12.50 0.45 1.34
CA PRO A 27 -13.30 1.60 1.73
C PRO A 27 -14.41 1.18 2.71
N LEU A 28 -14.69 2.03 3.69
CA LEU A 28 -15.83 1.87 4.61
C LEU A 28 -17.08 2.57 4.07
N SER A 29 -16.91 3.55 3.20
CA SER A 29 -17.94 4.30 2.48
C SER A 29 -17.44 4.64 1.07
N LEU A 30 -18.37 4.87 0.14
CA LEU A 30 -18.09 5.35 -1.21
C LEU A 30 -18.36 6.86 -1.37
N GLU A 31 -18.92 7.51 -0.35
CA GLU A 31 -19.08 8.96 -0.33
C GLU A 31 -17.70 9.63 -0.20
N ILE A 32 -17.40 10.57 -1.09
CA ILE A 32 -16.14 11.30 -1.10
C ILE A 32 -16.37 12.66 -0.46
N GLN A 33 -15.60 12.96 0.58
CA GLN A 33 -15.51 14.28 1.20
C GLN A 33 -14.06 14.75 1.09
N PRO A 34 -13.73 15.56 0.07
CA PRO A 34 -12.36 16.03 -0.15
C PRO A 34 -11.91 16.99 0.95
N GLN A 35 -10.62 16.97 1.27
CA GLN A 35 -10.00 17.98 2.12
C GLN A 35 -9.46 19.11 1.25
N GLU A 36 -10.32 20.09 0.96
CA GLU A 36 -10.05 21.23 0.06
C GLU A 36 -8.84 22.10 0.46
N ALA A 37 -8.36 21.96 1.71
CA ALA A 37 -7.14 22.63 2.17
C ALA A 37 -5.86 22.03 1.57
N GLU A 38 -5.88 20.76 1.13
CA GLU A 38 -4.71 20.04 0.63
C GLU A 38 -4.85 19.57 -0.83
N ILE A 39 -6.07 19.20 -1.26
CA ILE A 39 -6.32 18.66 -2.60
C ILE A 39 -7.42 19.44 -3.32
N GLU A 40 -7.28 19.58 -4.63
CA GLU A 40 -8.24 20.31 -5.48
C GLU A 40 -9.49 19.48 -5.81
N ALA A 41 -9.37 18.16 -5.97
CA ALA A 41 -10.49 17.29 -6.31
C ALA A 41 -10.21 15.83 -5.95
N ALA A 42 -11.28 15.06 -5.74
CA ALA A 42 -11.23 13.61 -5.58
C ALA A 42 -12.45 12.96 -6.25
N GLN A 43 -12.22 11.85 -6.95
CA GLN A 43 -13.27 11.06 -7.59
C GLN A 43 -12.89 9.59 -7.63
N TRP A 44 -13.90 8.71 -7.71
CA TRP A 44 -13.67 7.31 -8.03
C TRP A 44 -13.29 7.20 -9.51
N MET A 45 -12.22 6.46 -9.79
CA MET A 45 -11.74 6.21 -11.15
C MET A 45 -11.73 4.69 -11.39
N PRO A 46 -12.30 4.21 -12.51
CA PRO A 46 -12.11 2.83 -12.94
C PRO A 46 -10.62 2.47 -12.98
N TYR A 47 -10.27 1.30 -12.46
CA TYR A 47 -8.87 0.91 -12.38
C TYR A 47 -8.20 0.84 -13.76
N GLU A 48 -8.93 0.36 -14.75
CA GLU A 48 -8.47 0.25 -16.14
C GLU A 48 -8.18 1.63 -16.74
N GLU A 49 -8.95 2.66 -16.36
CA GLU A 49 -8.71 4.05 -16.74
C GLU A 49 -7.44 4.60 -16.08
N TYR A 50 -7.24 4.33 -14.78
CA TYR A 50 -6.01 4.69 -14.07
C TYR A 50 -4.76 4.09 -14.74
N VAL A 51 -4.81 2.79 -15.06
CA VAL A 51 -3.68 2.10 -15.70
C VAL A 51 -3.41 2.67 -17.09
N ALA A 52 -4.45 3.05 -17.84
CA ALA A 52 -4.30 3.61 -19.19
C ALA A 52 -3.70 5.03 -19.23
N GLN A 53 -3.60 5.72 -18.08
CA GLN A 53 -3.07 7.09 -18.05
C GLN A 53 -1.65 7.19 -18.65
N PRO A 54 -1.36 8.19 -19.50
CA PRO A 54 -0.04 8.33 -20.12
C PRO A 54 1.11 8.39 -19.11
N PHE A 55 0.91 8.99 -17.94
CA PHE A 55 1.90 9.04 -16.88
C PHE A 55 2.25 7.64 -16.36
N VAL A 56 1.23 6.82 -16.07
CA VAL A 56 1.42 5.44 -15.64
C VAL A 56 2.13 4.64 -16.74
N GLN A 57 1.74 4.82 -18.00
CA GLN A 57 2.33 4.12 -19.13
C GLN A 57 3.73 4.63 -19.53
N LYS A 58 4.17 5.79 -19.05
CA LYS A 58 5.49 6.34 -19.36
C LYS A 58 6.56 5.96 -18.34
N HIS A 59 6.19 5.79 -17.08
CA HIS A 59 7.15 5.67 -15.97
C HIS A 59 7.15 4.26 -15.34
N ASP A 60 8.34 3.72 -15.08
CA ASP A 60 8.54 2.33 -14.62
C ASP A 60 7.91 2.06 -13.24
N LEU A 61 8.08 2.96 -12.27
CA LEU A 61 7.56 2.77 -10.91
C LEU A 61 6.01 2.68 -10.90
N PRO A 62 5.25 3.63 -11.50
CA PRO A 62 3.80 3.51 -11.63
C PRO A 62 3.35 2.21 -12.33
N LYS A 63 4.04 1.75 -13.39
CA LYS A 63 3.72 0.47 -14.04
C LYS A 63 3.83 -0.71 -13.09
N LYS A 64 4.92 -0.76 -12.32
CA LYS A 64 5.14 -1.83 -11.33
C LYS A 64 4.09 -1.78 -10.21
N ILE A 65 3.75 -0.58 -9.73
CA ILE A 65 2.67 -0.39 -8.75
C ILE A 65 1.35 -0.91 -9.33
N ALA A 66 1.01 -0.55 -10.57
CA ALA A 66 -0.18 -1.04 -11.23
C ALA A 66 -0.19 -2.58 -11.30
N ALA A 67 0.88 -3.22 -11.78
CA ALA A 67 0.97 -4.68 -11.86
C ALA A 67 0.81 -5.39 -10.49
N VAL A 68 1.32 -4.80 -9.40
CA VAL A 68 1.10 -5.31 -8.04
C VAL A 68 -0.37 -5.20 -7.64
N CYS A 69 -1.01 -4.06 -7.89
CA CYS A 69 -2.43 -3.85 -7.61
C CYS A 69 -3.32 -4.83 -8.42
N GLU A 70 -3.00 -5.07 -9.69
CA GLU A 70 -3.70 -6.06 -10.53
C GLU A 70 -3.53 -7.48 -9.98
N SER A 71 -2.28 -7.88 -9.66
CA SER A 71 -2.00 -9.20 -9.09
C SER A 71 -2.74 -9.41 -7.76
N LYS A 72 -2.92 -8.35 -6.97
CA LYS A 72 -3.73 -8.41 -5.75
C LYS A 72 -5.21 -8.53 -6.03
N LYS A 73 -5.76 -7.72 -6.94
CA LYS A 73 -7.17 -7.78 -7.36
C LYS A 73 -7.55 -9.19 -7.80
N ASN A 74 -6.62 -9.89 -8.46
CA ASN A 74 -6.79 -11.27 -8.90
C ASN A 74 -6.51 -12.34 -7.81
N GLY A 75 -6.19 -11.94 -6.58
CA GLY A 75 -5.90 -12.85 -5.45
C GLY A 75 -4.56 -13.58 -5.53
N ILE A 76 -3.73 -13.26 -6.52
CA ILE A 76 -2.45 -13.92 -6.79
C ILE A 76 -1.35 -13.38 -5.88
N TYR A 77 -1.47 -12.13 -5.45
CA TYR A 77 -0.51 -11.48 -4.56
C TYR A 77 -1.03 -11.43 -3.11
N SER A 78 -0.17 -11.84 -2.19
CA SER A 78 -0.39 -11.77 -0.74
C SER A 78 0.78 -11.00 -0.14
N GLY A 79 0.55 -9.71 0.12
CA GLY A 79 1.55 -8.83 0.70
C GLY A 79 1.67 -8.99 2.22
N PHE A 80 2.29 -7.98 2.82
CA PHE A 80 2.55 -7.96 4.25
C PHE A 80 1.35 -7.42 5.01
N SER A 81 0.79 -8.23 5.90
CA SER A 81 -0.35 -7.85 6.73
C SER A 81 0.08 -7.56 8.18
N PRO A 82 -0.63 -6.66 8.89
CA PRO A 82 -0.33 -6.38 10.29
C PRO A 82 -0.74 -7.56 11.18
N LEU A 83 0.20 -8.01 11.99
CA LEU A 83 0.01 -8.97 13.08
C LEU A 83 0.15 -8.22 14.42
N PRO A 84 -0.92 -8.10 15.22
CA PRO A 84 -0.84 -7.51 16.55
C PRO A 84 0.12 -8.29 17.44
N THR A 85 0.95 -7.59 18.20
CA THR A 85 1.90 -8.17 19.16
C THR A 85 2.16 -7.20 20.31
N SER A 86 2.93 -7.61 21.32
CA SER A 86 3.31 -6.79 22.47
C SER A 86 4.83 -6.79 22.67
N THR A 87 5.40 -5.62 22.97
CA THR A 87 6.84 -5.53 23.29
C THR A 87 7.15 -6.15 24.65
N GLY A 88 8.16 -7.01 24.75
CA GLY A 88 8.47 -7.75 25.98
C GLY A 88 8.82 -6.86 27.19
N PHE A 89 9.48 -5.72 26.94
CA PHE A 89 9.95 -4.83 28.02
C PHE A 89 8.93 -3.80 28.49
N SER A 90 8.03 -3.36 27.61
CA SER A 90 7.12 -2.24 27.90
C SER A 90 5.63 -2.59 27.76
N GLN A 91 5.31 -3.85 27.39
CA GLN A 91 3.95 -4.34 27.15
C GLN A 91 3.12 -3.42 26.24
N LYS A 92 3.79 -2.70 25.34
CA LYS A 92 3.12 -1.78 24.41
C LYS A 92 2.61 -2.58 23.23
N ASN A 93 1.40 -2.24 22.78
CA ASN A 93 0.84 -2.76 21.55
C ASN A 93 1.74 -2.38 20.37
N ALA A 94 2.08 -3.36 19.57
CA ALA A 94 2.89 -3.22 18.37
C ALA A 94 2.25 -4.04 17.23
N TYR A 95 2.66 -3.74 16.00
CA TYR A 95 2.23 -4.48 14.82
C TYR A 95 3.46 -4.95 14.06
N LEU A 96 3.52 -6.25 13.83
CA LEU A 96 4.52 -6.87 12.98
C LEU A 96 3.92 -7.08 11.59
N TYR A 97 4.56 -6.55 10.55
CA TYR A 97 4.11 -6.74 9.17
C TYR A 97 4.79 -7.96 8.59
N VAL A 98 4.00 -8.92 8.13
CA VAL A 98 4.45 -10.28 7.76
C VAL A 98 3.69 -10.76 6.55
N ASN A 99 4.35 -11.55 5.71
CA ASN A 99 3.69 -12.17 4.58
C ASN A 99 2.55 -13.06 5.08
N SER A 100 1.33 -12.75 4.62
CA SER A 100 0.12 -13.43 5.07
C SER A 100 0.06 -14.92 4.71
N ARG A 101 0.85 -15.38 3.74
CA ARG A 101 0.95 -16.81 3.38
C ARG A 101 1.81 -17.60 4.34
N ASP A 102 2.90 -17.00 4.81
CA ASP A 102 3.96 -17.70 5.52
C ASP A 102 3.60 -18.03 6.97
N LEU A 103 2.52 -17.44 7.51
CA LEU A 103 2.11 -17.68 8.89
C LEU A 103 1.12 -18.82 9.07
N GLY A 104 0.45 -19.32 8.02
CA GLY A 104 -0.58 -20.36 8.16
C GLY A 104 -1.73 -19.96 9.12
N ARG A 105 -2.88 -20.64 9.05
CA ARG A 105 -3.98 -20.38 10.01
C ARG A 105 -3.74 -21.01 11.39
N ASN A 106 -2.65 -21.76 11.58
CA ASN A 106 -2.42 -22.63 12.76
C ASN A 106 -1.06 -22.42 13.46
N SER A 107 -0.31 -21.35 13.17
CA SER A 107 1.03 -21.14 13.76
C SER A 107 1.09 -20.04 14.82
N LEU A 108 -0.06 -19.64 15.36
CA LEU A 108 -0.21 -18.75 16.52
C LEU A 108 -1.27 -19.31 17.46
#